data_AF-A0A3M1EPZ9-F1
#
_entry.id   AF-A0A3M1EPZ9-F1
#
_cell.length_a   1.000
_cell.length_b   1.000
_cell.length_c   1.000
_cell.angle_alpha   90.00
_cell.angle_beta   90.00
_cell.angle_gamma   90.00
#
_symmetry.space_group_name_H-M   'P 1'
#
loop_
_entity.id
_entity.type
_entity.pdbx_description
1 polymer ?
#
loop_
_entity_poly.entity_id
_entity_poly.type
_entity_poly.pdbx_seq_one_letter_code
_entity_poly.pdbx_strand_id
1 'polypeptide(L)'
;MALGVYLGSLGISVMASYLALGDSVGTLRSGTGLRWTSIAGSALLMLNWLLVRTVAGEHRPAFKAIGLAMPASKWHLAFGVVSGCLFAAHFFFTGLLADLFAPAWRALPAILWEISVVAGLRSLSEELFFRGLVFNQLYRLRRGGFWAASAVATACNILPYIVLGWHSDPTFFTLTLFYVAALSMVNAFLYRMSHSIVPGVLNSVLFYSLTSFNLPGG
;
A
#
# COMPACT_ATOMS: atom_id res chain seq x y z
N MET A 1 21.81 -8.21 4.02
CA MET A 1 20.91 -8.35 2.87
C MET A 1 19.61 -7.56 3.05
N ALA A 2 18.72 -7.93 3.98
CA ALA A 2 17.49 -7.16 4.27
C ALA A 2 17.79 -5.68 4.60
N LEU A 3 18.84 -5.43 5.39
CA LEU A 3 19.32 -4.08 5.70
C LEU A 3 19.65 -3.26 4.43
N GLY A 4 20.21 -3.87 3.38
CA GLY A 4 20.56 -3.16 2.14
C GLY A 4 19.32 -2.74 1.34
N VAL A 5 18.29 -3.59 1.30
CA VAL A 5 16.99 -3.24 0.67
C VAL A 5 16.29 -2.13 1.45
N TYR A 6 16.31 -2.20 2.79
CA TYR A 6 15.74 -1.17 3.65
C TYR A 6 16.48 0.17 3.50
N LEU A 7 17.81 0.17 3.53
CA LEU A 7 18.61 1.39 3.35
C LEU A 7 18.47 1.97 1.93
N GLY A 8 18.40 1.13 0.90
CA GLY A 8 18.13 1.56 -0.47
C GLY A 8 16.74 2.17 -0.62
N SER A 9 15.72 1.54 -0.06
CA SER A 9 14.35 2.05 -0.06
C SER A 9 14.23 3.36 0.73
N LEU A 10 14.92 3.45 1.88
CA LEU A 10 15.02 4.68 2.66
C LEU A 10 15.69 5.79 1.87
N GLY A 11 16.81 5.51 1.19
CA GLY A 11 17.51 6.49 0.35
C GLY A 11 16.64 7.01 -0.81
N ILE A 12 15.94 6.09 -1.49
CA ILE A 12 14.95 6.44 -2.54
C ILE A 12 13.84 7.32 -1.96
N SER A 13 13.31 6.97 -0.78
CA SER A 13 12.23 7.70 -0.13
C SER A 13 12.67 9.10 0.29
N VAL A 14 13.84 9.24 0.91
CA VAL A 14 14.42 10.52 1.29
C VAL A 14 14.65 11.40 0.07
N MET A 15 15.19 10.85 -1.03
CA MET A 15 15.41 11.60 -2.26
C MET A 15 14.09 12.05 -2.91
N ALA A 16 13.09 11.16 -2.94
CA ALA A 16 11.76 11.51 -3.44
C ALA A 16 11.11 12.60 -2.58
N SER A 17 11.21 12.50 -1.25
CA SER A 17 10.74 13.53 -0.32
C SER A 17 11.50 14.85 -0.48
N TYR A 18 12.80 14.82 -0.74
CA TYR A 18 13.60 16.02 -1.01
C TYR A 18 13.13 16.74 -2.28
N LEU A 19 12.89 15.99 -3.37
CA LEU A 19 12.34 16.55 -4.60
C LEU A 19 10.92 17.10 -4.40
N ALA A 20 10.14 16.46 -3.53
CA ALA A 20 8.79 16.89 -3.16
C ALA A 20 8.76 18.04 -2.13
N LEU A 21 9.88 18.37 -1.48
CA LEU A 21 10.05 19.55 -0.62
C LEU A 21 10.51 20.78 -1.42
N GLY A 22 11.22 20.56 -2.53
CA GLY A 22 11.58 21.62 -3.48
C GLY A 22 10.36 22.22 -4.18
N ASP A 23 9.28 21.45 -4.28
CA ASP A 23 7.93 21.96 -4.50
C ASP A 23 7.28 22.15 -3.13
N SER A 24 6.69 23.30 -2.81
CA SER A 24 5.90 23.36 -1.57
C SER A 24 4.77 22.32 -1.69
N VAL A 25 4.53 21.50 -0.66
CA VAL A 25 3.45 20.48 -0.67
C VAL A 25 2.09 21.09 -1.06
N GLY A 26 1.90 22.39 -0.78
CA GLY A 26 0.75 23.18 -1.23
C GLY A 26 0.68 23.46 -2.73
N THR A 27 1.81 23.58 -3.45
CA THR A 27 1.82 23.78 -4.92
C THR A 27 1.59 22.50 -5.72
N LEU A 28 1.95 21.34 -5.17
CA LEU A 28 1.53 20.04 -5.72
C LEU A 28 0.01 19.84 -5.62
N ARG A 29 -0.62 20.41 -4.59
CA ARG A 29 -2.08 20.39 -4.38
C ARG A 29 -2.85 21.40 -5.24
N SER A 30 -2.27 22.58 -5.52
CA SER A 30 -2.95 23.66 -6.27
C SER A 30 -3.04 23.44 -7.79
N GLY A 31 -2.45 22.36 -8.34
CA GLY A 31 -2.57 22.00 -9.75
C GLY A 31 -1.88 22.96 -10.73
N THR A 32 -1.04 23.87 -10.24
CA THR A 32 -0.34 24.86 -11.08
C THR A 32 0.87 24.21 -11.77
N GLY A 33 0.61 23.54 -12.89
CA GLY A 33 1.61 23.10 -13.87
C GLY A 33 2.18 21.69 -13.64
N LEU A 34 2.44 20.99 -14.75
CA LEU A 34 3.17 19.73 -14.79
C LEU A 34 4.62 19.98 -14.37
N ARG A 35 4.95 19.84 -13.08
CA ARG A 35 6.31 20.06 -12.59
C ARG A 35 7.12 18.77 -12.67
N TRP A 36 8.26 18.86 -13.37
CA TRP A 36 9.17 17.75 -13.65
C TRP A 36 9.64 17.00 -12.38
N THR A 37 9.74 17.72 -11.26
CA THR A 37 10.07 17.23 -9.92
C THR A 37 9.10 16.17 -9.40
N SER A 38 7.79 16.33 -9.60
CA SER A 38 6.79 15.35 -9.17
C SER A 38 6.85 14.07 -10.00
N ILE A 39 7.09 14.20 -11.31
CA ILE A 39 7.26 13.07 -12.23
C ILE A 39 8.55 12.33 -11.90
N ALA A 40 9.66 13.05 -11.71
CA ALA A 40 10.95 12.49 -11.35
C ALA A 40 10.88 11.77 -10.00
N GLY A 41 10.25 12.38 -8.99
CA GLY A 41 10.05 11.76 -7.69
C GLY A 41 9.14 10.52 -7.75
N SER A 42 8.08 10.55 -8.56
CA SER A 42 7.23 9.38 -8.84
C SER A 42 8.03 8.22 -9.43
N ALA A 43 8.85 8.52 -10.45
CA ALA A 43 9.72 7.54 -11.09
C ALA A 43 10.74 6.97 -10.11
N LEU A 44 11.33 7.81 -9.25
CA LEU A 44 12.25 7.37 -8.19
C LEU A 44 11.58 6.39 -7.23
N LEU A 45 10.36 6.68 -6.77
CA LEU A 45 9.62 5.77 -5.87
C LEU A 45 9.33 4.41 -6.52
N MET A 46 9.10 4.37 -7.83
CA MET A 46 8.96 3.13 -8.59
C MET A 46 10.27 2.33 -8.70
N LEU A 47 11.45 2.96 -8.51
CA LEU A 47 12.72 2.23 -8.46
C LEU A 47 12.80 1.22 -7.32
N ASN A 48 11.97 1.35 -6.28
CA ASN A 48 11.85 0.32 -5.24
C ASN A 48 11.51 -1.06 -5.83
N TRP A 49 10.69 -1.12 -6.89
CA TRP A 49 10.39 -2.38 -7.57
C TRP A 49 11.59 -2.96 -8.31
N LEU A 50 12.45 -2.10 -8.89
CA LEU A 50 13.68 -2.55 -9.51
C LEU A 50 14.68 -3.04 -8.46
N LEU A 51 14.84 -2.33 -7.35
CA LEU A 51 15.67 -2.76 -6.23
C LEU A 51 15.21 -4.10 -5.67
N VAL A 52 13.90 -4.26 -5.48
CA VAL A 52 13.31 -5.53 -5.04
C VAL A 52 13.56 -6.63 -6.07
N ARG A 53 13.43 -6.34 -7.38
CA ARG A 53 13.70 -7.30 -8.45
C ARG A 53 15.17 -7.71 -8.55
N THR A 54 16.12 -6.78 -8.45
CA THR A 54 17.56 -7.07 -8.55
C THR A 54 18.00 -7.93 -7.38
N VAL A 55 17.64 -7.55 -6.16
CA VAL A 55 17.99 -8.29 -4.95
C VAL A 55 17.27 -9.64 -4.90
N ALA A 56 16.03 -9.73 -5.41
CA ALA A 56 15.33 -11.00 -5.59
C ALA A 56 16.00 -11.91 -6.63
N GLY A 57 16.69 -11.35 -7.62
CA GLY A 57 17.47 -12.11 -8.60
C GLY A 57 18.63 -12.88 -7.98
N GLU A 58 19.35 -12.24 -7.06
CA GLU A 58 20.51 -12.81 -6.36
C GLU A 58 20.09 -13.80 -5.25
N HIS A 59 18.94 -13.57 -4.62
CA HIS A 59 18.48 -14.35 -3.46
C HIS A 59 17.11 -15.01 -3.68
N ARG A 60 16.88 -15.56 -4.89
CA ARG A 60 15.59 -16.15 -5.31
C ARG A 60 14.91 -17.05 -4.27
N PRO A 61 15.59 -17.97 -3.56
CA PRO A 61 14.91 -18.86 -2.61
C PRO A 61 14.29 -18.09 -1.43
N ALA A 62 15.02 -17.12 -0.87
CA ALA A 62 14.56 -16.31 0.26
C ALA A 62 13.38 -15.41 -0.14
N PHE A 63 13.44 -14.80 -1.32
CA PHE A 63 12.35 -13.95 -1.82
C PHE A 63 11.09 -14.75 -2.19
N LYS A 64 11.26 -15.95 -2.75
CA LYS A 64 10.14 -16.89 -2.94
C LYS A 64 9.53 -17.31 -1.60
N ALA A 65 10.34 -17.49 -0.56
CA ALA A 65 9.85 -17.89 0.76
C ALA A 65 8.91 -16.83 1.36
N ILE A 66 9.17 -15.54 1.15
CA ILE A 66 8.30 -14.42 1.59
C ILE A 66 7.19 -14.08 0.57
N GLY A 67 7.03 -14.86 -0.50
CA GLY A 67 5.98 -14.66 -1.51
C GLY A 67 6.24 -13.51 -2.48
N LEU A 68 7.48 -13.06 -2.63
CA LEU A 68 7.85 -12.13 -3.69
C LEU A 68 8.09 -12.89 -5.01
N ALA A 69 7.04 -13.50 -5.53
CA ALA A 69 7.01 -14.18 -6.82
C ALA A 69 5.72 -13.82 -7.56
N MET A 70 5.75 -13.83 -8.89
CA MET A 70 4.51 -13.70 -9.66
C MET A 70 3.57 -14.87 -9.34
N PRO A 71 2.26 -14.63 -9.17
CA PRO A 71 1.32 -15.70 -8.92
C PRO A 71 1.24 -16.62 -10.16
N ALA A 72 1.08 -17.93 -9.92
CA ALA A 72 1.00 -18.91 -11.00
C ALA A 72 -0.22 -18.68 -11.92
N SER A 73 -1.31 -18.13 -11.37
CA SER A 73 -2.54 -17.83 -12.10
C SER A 73 -2.80 -16.33 -12.15
N LYS A 74 -3.09 -15.82 -13.35
CA LYS A 74 -3.50 -14.41 -13.58
C LYS A 74 -4.80 -14.06 -12.86
N TRP A 75 -5.65 -15.05 -12.56
CA TRP A 75 -6.89 -14.85 -11.81
C TRP A 75 -6.65 -14.30 -10.40
N HIS A 76 -5.51 -14.62 -9.77
CA HIS A 76 -5.16 -14.03 -8.48
C HIS A 76 -4.93 -12.52 -8.58
N LEU A 77 -4.34 -12.05 -9.68
CA LEU A 77 -4.20 -10.61 -9.93
C LEU A 77 -5.58 -9.97 -10.14
N ALA A 78 -6.44 -10.62 -10.92
CA ALA A 78 -7.82 -10.16 -11.12
C ALA A 78 -8.59 -10.06 -9.80
N PHE A 79 -8.46 -11.02 -8.89
CA PHE A 79 -9.07 -10.94 -7.57
C PHE A 79 -8.51 -9.79 -6.72
N GLY A 80 -7.19 -9.54 -6.78
CA GLY A 80 -6.60 -8.35 -6.16
C GLY A 80 -7.19 -7.06 -6.69
N VAL A 81 -7.35 -6.95 -8.02
CA VAL A 81 -7.95 -5.78 -8.66
C VAL A 81 -9.41 -5.59 -8.27
N VAL A 82 -10.22 -6.64 -8.41
CA VAL A 82 -11.66 -6.59 -8.12
C VAL A 82 -11.91 -6.27 -6.65
N SER A 83 -11.19 -6.91 -5.72
CA SER A 83 -11.33 -6.60 -4.29
C SER A 83 -10.96 -5.15 -3.99
N GLY A 84 -9.87 -4.63 -4.54
CA GLY A 84 -9.44 -3.25 -4.29
C GLY A 84 -10.45 -2.23 -4.77
N CYS A 85 -10.97 -2.41 -5.98
CA CYS A 85 -12.03 -1.57 -6.52
C CYS A 85 -13.32 -1.65 -5.70
N LEU A 86 -13.74 -2.85 -5.26
CA LEU A 86 -14.93 -3.02 -4.43
C LEU A 86 -14.79 -2.36 -3.07
N PHE A 87 -13.64 -2.52 -2.40
CA PHE A 87 -13.37 -1.84 -1.12
C PHE A 87 -13.34 -0.32 -1.29
N ALA A 88 -12.71 0.19 -2.36
CA ALA A 88 -12.68 1.62 -2.64
C ALA A 88 -14.08 2.18 -2.90
N ALA A 89 -14.86 1.51 -3.75
CA ALA A 89 -16.23 1.91 -4.06
C ALA A 89 -17.12 1.87 -2.81
N HIS A 90 -17.01 0.83 -1.99
CA HIS A 90 -17.76 0.72 -0.76
C HIS A 90 -17.35 1.81 0.25
N PHE A 91 -16.05 2.06 0.43
CA PHE A 91 -15.55 3.14 1.30
C PHE A 91 -16.07 4.50 0.88
N PHE A 92 -15.99 4.80 -0.40
CA PHE A 92 -16.46 6.06 -0.96
C PHE A 92 -17.97 6.21 -0.78
N PHE A 93 -18.74 5.17 -1.10
CA PHE A 93 -20.18 5.17 -0.92
C PHE A 93 -20.59 5.38 0.55
N THR A 94 -19.97 4.66 1.49
CA THR A 94 -20.25 4.82 2.92
C THR A 94 -19.88 6.22 3.41
N GLY A 95 -18.74 6.77 2.99
CA GLY A 95 -18.34 8.11 3.40
C GLY A 95 -19.16 9.23 2.79
N LEU A 96 -19.66 9.07 1.55
CA LEU A 96 -20.64 9.99 0.97
C LEU A 96 -21.95 10.00 1.77
N LEU A 97 -22.46 8.83 2.16
CA LEU A 97 -23.67 8.73 2.97
C LEU A 97 -23.49 9.32 4.38
N ALA A 98 -22.27 9.29 4.90
CA ALA A 98 -21.92 9.86 6.19
C ALA A 98 -21.48 11.34 6.12
N ASP A 99 -21.57 11.98 4.95
CA ASP A 99 -21.13 13.36 4.69
C ASP A 99 -19.66 13.63 5.09
N LEU A 100 -18.82 12.59 4.97
CA LEU A 100 -17.39 12.65 5.31
C LEU A 100 -16.54 13.12 4.12
N PHE A 101 -17.06 13.01 2.89
CA PHE A 101 -16.30 13.25 1.66
C PHE A 101 -17.02 14.21 0.73
N ALA A 102 -16.25 15.12 0.13
CA ALA A 102 -16.68 15.93 -1.01
C ALA A 102 -15.89 15.48 -2.25
N PRO A 103 -16.54 15.14 -3.38
CA PRO A 103 -15.84 14.78 -4.60
C PRO A 103 -14.95 15.95 -5.05
N ALA A 104 -13.64 15.71 -5.14
CA ALA A 104 -12.67 16.71 -5.59
C ALA A 104 -11.82 16.15 -6.72
N TRP A 105 -11.75 16.88 -7.84
CA TRP A 105 -10.86 16.53 -8.95
C TRP A 105 -9.45 17.03 -8.65
N ARG A 106 -8.47 16.12 -8.69
CA ARG A 106 -7.04 16.44 -8.51
C ARG A 106 -6.33 16.47 -9.86
N ALA A 107 -5.29 17.29 -9.96
CA ALA A 107 -4.45 17.33 -11.15
C ALA A 107 -3.71 15.99 -11.35
N LEU A 108 -3.53 15.58 -12.62
CA LEU A 108 -2.88 14.32 -12.98
C LEU A 108 -1.51 14.09 -12.31
N PRO A 109 -0.61 15.10 -12.15
CA PRO A 109 0.66 14.91 -11.46
C PRO A 109 0.52 14.50 -9.99
N ALA A 110 -0.47 15.06 -9.29
CA ALA A 110 -0.73 14.71 -7.89
C ALA A 110 -1.24 13.27 -7.76
N ILE A 111 -2.07 12.85 -8.71
CA ILE A 111 -2.57 11.46 -8.83
C ILE A 111 -1.39 10.49 -9.05
N LEU A 112 -0.51 10.79 -10.00
CA LEU A 112 0.65 9.95 -10.32
C LEU A 112 1.62 9.85 -9.15
N TRP A 113 1.88 10.97 -8.47
CA TRP A 113 2.71 11.00 -7.26
C TRP A 113 2.15 10.10 -6.18
N GLU A 114 0.86 10.23 -5.88
CA GLU A 114 0.20 9.45 -4.85
C GLU A 114 0.19 7.96 -5.15
N ILE A 115 -0.19 7.57 -6.37
CA ILE A 115 -0.09 6.17 -6.83
C ILE A 115 1.34 5.66 -6.66
N SER A 116 2.34 6.49 -6.95
CA SER A 116 3.75 6.09 -6.85
C SER A 116 4.22 5.92 -5.41
N VAL A 117 3.79 6.80 -4.50
CA VAL A 117 4.04 6.64 -3.05
C VAL A 117 3.37 5.38 -2.52
N VAL A 118 2.11 5.17 -2.89
CA VAL A 118 1.33 4.02 -2.45
C VAL A 118 1.92 2.71 -2.99
N ALA A 119 2.15 2.62 -4.30
CA ALA A 119 2.62 1.39 -4.94
C ALA A 119 4.11 1.11 -4.75
N GLY A 120 4.94 2.15 -4.68
CA GLY A 120 6.40 2.03 -4.61
C GLY A 120 6.92 1.86 -3.20
N LEU A 121 6.22 2.44 -2.22
CA LEU A 121 6.67 2.45 -0.84
C LEU A 121 5.65 1.77 0.07
N ARG A 122 4.48 2.38 0.27
CA ARG A 122 3.55 1.98 1.33
C ARG A 122 3.05 0.54 1.16
N SER A 123 2.32 0.25 0.09
CA SER A 123 1.71 -1.07 -0.14
C SER A 123 2.78 -2.16 -0.29
N LEU A 124 3.91 -1.84 -0.92
CA LEU A 124 5.00 -2.79 -1.06
C LEU A 124 5.61 -3.16 0.30
N SER A 125 5.94 -2.16 1.13
CA SER A 125 6.48 -2.37 2.47
C SER A 125 5.49 -3.07 3.40
N GLU A 126 4.21 -2.67 3.39
CA GLU A 126 3.14 -3.29 4.18
C GLU A 126 2.98 -4.77 3.82
N GLU A 127 2.91 -5.12 2.53
CA GLU A 127 2.71 -6.51 2.12
C GLU A 127 3.96 -7.36 2.35
N LEU A 128 5.17 -6.82 2.12
CA LEU A 128 6.42 -7.51 2.43
C LEU A 128 6.52 -7.85 3.92
N PHE A 129 6.20 -6.90 4.78
CA PHE A 129 6.31 -7.08 6.23
C PHE A 129 5.16 -7.92 6.79
N PHE A 130 3.91 -7.53 6.57
CA PHE A 130 2.78 -8.19 7.22
C PHE A 130 2.41 -9.52 6.57
N ARG A 131 2.43 -9.64 5.24
CA ARG A 131 2.06 -10.90 4.55
C ARG A 131 3.29 -11.77 4.33
N GLY A 132 4.37 -11.18 3.83
CA GLY A 132 5.61 -11.89 3.52
C GLY A 132 6.38 -12.39 4.74
N LEU A 133 6.43 -11.60 5.82
CA LEU A 133 7.15 -11.97 7.05
C LEU A 133 6.18 -12.44 8.15
N VAL A 134 5.32 -11.57 8.69
CA VAL A 134 4.50 -11.88 9.88
C VAL A 134 3.53 -13.03 9.63
N PHE A 135 2.63 -12.90 8.65
CA PHE A 135 1.62 -13.90 8.35
C PHE A 135 2.27 -15.22 7.91
N ASN A 136 3.23 -15.17 6.98
CA ASN A 136 3.93 -16.36 6.48
C ASN A 136 4.66 -17.12 7.61
N GLN A 137 5.34 -16.42 8.52
CA GLN A 137 6.00 -17.02 9.67
C GLN A 137 5.00 -17.75 10.57
N LEU A 138 3.85 -17.13 10.86
CA LEU A 138 2.82 -17.71 11.72
C LEU A 138 2.08 -18.87 11.05
N TYR A 139 1.67 -18.68 9.79
CA TYR A 139 0.84 -19.63 9.06
C TYR A 139 1.63 -20.84 8.54
N ARG A 140 2.77 -20.60 7.85
CA ARG A 140 3.52 -21.67 7.17
C ARG A 140 4.62 -22.25 8.04
N LEU A 141 5.44 -21.41 8.67
CA LEU A 141 6.62 -21.88 9.42
C LEU A 141 6.24 -22.43 10.79
N ARG A 142 5.32 -21.77 11.50
CA ARG A 142 4.80 -22.25 12.80
C ARG A 142 3.55 -23.12 12.67
N ARG A 143 3.09 -23.40 11.45
CA ARG A 143 1.88 -24.20 11.14
C ARG A 143 0.63 -23.73 11.91
N GLY A 144 0.51 -22.43 12.14
CA GLY A 144 -0.66 -21.84 12.79
C GLY A 144 -1.91 -21.90 11.91
N GLY A 145 -3.08 -21.75 12.53
CA GLY A 145 -4.34 -21.61 11.80
C GLY A 145 -4.38 -20.31 10.99
N PHE A 146 -5.04 -20.34 9.82
CA PHE A 146 -5.22 -19.18 8.95
C PHE A 146 -5.79 -17.97 9.72
N TRP A 147 -6.86 -18.19 10.49
CA TRP A 147 -7.54 -17.14 11.24
C TRP A 147 -6.64 -16.49 12.29
N ALA A 148 -5.90 -17.28 13.06
CA ALA A 148 -4.99 -16.76 14.08
C ALA A 148 -3.84 -15.96 13.44
N ALA A 149 -3.20 -16.49 12.40
CA ALA A 149 -2.13 -15.80 11.69
C ALA A 149 -2.61 -14.50 11.03
N SER A 150 -3.80 -14.52 10.42
CA SER A 150 -4.42 -13.36 9.78
C SER A 150 -4.82 -12.30 10.81
N ALA A 151 -5.35 -12.71 11.96
CA ALA A 151 -5.71 -11.80 13.05
C ALA A 151 -4.46 -11.09 13.61
N VAL A 152 -3.38 -11.82 13.87
CA VAL A 152 -2.13 -11.22 14.37
C VAL A 152 -1.52 -10.28 13.32
N ALA A 153 -1.43 -10.70 12.06
CA ALA A 153 -0.91 -9.84 10.99
C ALA A 153 -1.76 -8.56 10.83
N THR A 154 -3.08 -8.69 10.92
CA THR A 154 -4.02 -7.57 10.86
C THR A 154 -3.87 -6.64 12.07
N ALA A 155 -3.76 -7.19 13.29
CA ALA A 155 -3.52 -6.41 14.49
C ALA A 155 -2.22 -5.61 14.37
N CYS A 156 -1.13 -6.22 13.88
CA CYS A 156 0.11 -5.50 13.63
C CYS A 156 -0.04 -4.42 12.54
N ASN A 157 -0.84 -4.69 11.49
CA ASN A 157 -1.07 -3.76 10.39
C ASN A 157 -1.88 -2.52 10.80
N ILE A 158 -2.83 -2.65 11.72
CA ILE A 158 -3.64 -1.50 12.20
C ILE A 158 -2.90 -0.61 13.21
N LEU A 159 -1.87 -1.12 13.91
CA LEU A 159 -1.16 -0.36 14.96
C LEU A 159 -0.62 1.01 14.49
N PRO A 160 0.07 1.12 13.34
CA PRO A 160 0.52 2.42 12.83
C PRO A 160 -0.63 3.41 12.63
N TYR A 161 -1.79 2.92 12.17
CA TYR A 161 -2.97 3.75 11.94
C TYR A 161 -3.57 4.25 13.25
N ILE A 162 -3.56 3.43 14.29
CA ILE A 162 -3.99 3.85 15.63
C ILE A 162 -3.06 4.95 16.15
N VAL A 163 -1.74 4.75 16.08
CA VAL A 163 -0.75 5.69 16.61
C VAL A 163 -0.77 7.03 15.85
N LEU A 164 -0.96 7.01 14.53
CA LEU A 164 -0.94 8.22 13.71
C LEU A 164 -2.31 8.91 13.61
N GLY A 165 -3.40 8.16 13.75
CA GLY A 165 -4.76 8.65 13.50
C GLY A 165 -5.60 8.97 14.73
N TRP A 166 -5.09 8.76 15.96
CA TRP A 166 -5.90 8.91 17.19
C TRP A 166 -6.47 10.32 17.44
N HIS A 167 -5.91 11.34 16.78
CA HIS A 167 -6.39 12.73 16.85
C HIS A 167 -7.41 13.09 15.78
N SER A 168 -7.69 12.20 14.83
CA SER A 168 -8.64 12.45 13.74
C SER A 168 -10.09 12.38 14.22
N ASP A 169 -11.02 12.84 13.38
CA ASP A 169 -12.46 12.66 13.63
C ASP A 169 -12.78 11.18 13.96
N PRO A 170 -13.52 10.89 15.06
CA PRO A 170 -13.78 9.52 15.49
C PRO A 170 -14.48 8.65 14.46
N THR A 171 -15.38 9.24 13.65
CA THR A 171 -16.16 8.54 12.63
C THR A 171 -15.24 8.13 11.49
N PHE A 172 -14.46 9.09 10.96
CA PHE A 172 -13.48 8.84 9.91
C PHE A 172 -12.38 7.88 10.37
N PHE A 173 -11.90 8.01 11.61
CA PHE A 173 -10.91 7.13 12.20
C PHE A 173 -11.42 5.69 12.29
N THR A 174 -12.63 5.49 12.81
CA THR A 174 -13.25 4.15 12.93
C THR A 174 -13.46 3.52 11.55
N LEU A 175 -13.95 4.31 10.58
CA LEU A 175 -14.11 3.87 9.20
C LEU A 175 -12.76 3.43 8.62
N THR A 176 -11.71 4.24 8.79
CA THR A 176 -10.36 3.92 8.32
C THR A 176 -9.84 2.62 8.91
N LEU A 177 -9.96 2.43 10.23
CA LEU A 177 -9.50 1.21 10.90
C LEU A 177 -10.25 -0.02 10.39
N PHE A 178 -11.57 0.08 10.20
CA PHE A 178 -12.38 -1.03 9.67
C PHE A 178 -11.88 -1.47 8.28
N TYR A 179 -11.67 -0.53 7.35
CA TYR A 179 -11.24 -0.88 5.99
C TYR A 179 -9.79 -1.37 5.95
N VAL A 180 -8.88 -0.78 6.73
CA VAL A 180 -7.49 -1.28 6.82
C VAL A 180 -7.48 -2.71 7.36
N ALA A 181 -8.30 -3.00 8.39
CA ALA A 181 -8.40 -4.35 8.94
C ALA A 181 -8.99 -5.34 7.91
N ALA A 182 -10.08 -4.98 7.24
CA ALA A 182 -10.72 -5.82 6.24
C ALA A 182 -9.80 -6.10 5.04
N LEU A 183 -9.13 -5.06 4.53
CA LEU A 183 -8.12 -5.15 3.48
C LEU A 183 -6.96 -6.06 3.91
N SER A 184 -6.56 -5.96 5.19
CA SER A 184 -5.52 -6.82 5.76
C SER A 184 -5.87 -8.30 5.71
N MET A 185 -7.08 -8.64 6.14
CA MET A 185 -7.57 -10.01 6.11
C MET A 185 -7.73 -10.54 4.67
N VAL A 186 -8.23 -9.72 3.75
CA VAL A 186 -8.38 -10.08 2.33
C VAL A 186 -7.02 -10.33 1.69
N ASN A 187 -6.01 -9.51 1.98
CA ASN A 187 -4.66 -9.72 1.47
C ASN A 187 -4.02 -10.99 2.05
N ALA A 188 -4.27 -11.33 3.32
CA ALA A 188 -3.86 -12.61 3.87
C ALA A 188 -4.51 -13.80 3.14
N PHE A 189 -5.79 -13.66 2.76
CA PHE A 189 -6.50 -14.64 1.94
C PHE A 189 -5.93 -14.74 0.52
N LEU A 190 -5.71 -13.61 -0.16
CA LEU A 190 -5.06 -13.55 -1.47
C LEU A 190 -3.67 -14.17 -1.44
N TYR A 191 -2.88 -13.90 -0.40
CA TYR A 191 -1.57 -14.52 -0.18
C TYR A 191 -1.68 -16.03 0.00
N ARG A 192 -2.65 -16.50 0.80
CA ARG A 192 -2.87 -17.94 1.00
C ARG A 192 -3.18 -18.65 -0.31
N MET A 193 -4.00 -18.06 -1.18
CA MET A 193 -4.37 -18.66 -2.47
C MET A 193 -3.22 -18.63 -3.49
N SER A 194 -2.49 -17.52 -3.53
CA SER A 194 -1.54 -17.24 -4.61
C SER A 194 -0.09 -17.53 -4.26
N HIS A 195 0.23 -17.67 -2.97
CA HIS A 195 1.59 -17.64 -2.42
C HIS A 195 2.42 -16.45 -2.89
N SER A 196 1.73 -15.35 -3.23
CA SER A 196 2.30 -14.13 -3.77
C SER A 196 1.77 -12.93 -3.00
N ILE A 197 2.64 -11.96 -2.72
CA ILE A 197 2.21 -10.67 -2.18
C ILE A 197 1.64 -9.74 -3.27
N VAL A 198 1.92 -10.00 -4.55
CA VAL A 198 1.57 -9.09 -5.66
C VAL A 198 0.06 -8.81 -5.75
N PRO A 199 -0.84 -9.81 -5.62
CA PRO A 199 -2.28 -9.54 -5.54
C PRO A 199 -2.68 -8.60 -4.39
N GLY A 200 -2.06 -8.77 -3.21
CA GLY A 200 -2.33 -7.93 -2.05
C GLY A 200 -1.82 -6.50 -2.22
N VAL A 201 -0.67 -6.35 -2.89
CA VAL A 201 -0.16 -5.03 -3.30
C VAL A 201 -1.15 -4.35 -4.23
N LEU A 202 -1.61 -5.03 -5.29
CA LEU A 202 -2.58 -4.46 -6.23
C LEU A 202 -3.89 -4.04 -5.53
N ASN A 203 -4.41 -4.90 -4.65
CA ASN A 203 -5.60 -4.61 -3.84
C ASN A 203 -5.41 -3.32 -3.04
N SER A 204 -4.28 -3.21 -2.32
CA SER A 204 -3.99 -2.05 -1.48
C SER A 204 -3.70 -0.78 -2.28
N VAL A 205 -3.00 -0.89 -3.42
CA VAL A 205 -2.75 0.24 -4.31
C VAL A 205 -4.04 0.82 -4.84
N LEU A 206 -4.95 -0.02 -5.33
CA LEU A 206 -6.23 0.44 -5.85
C LEU A 206 -7.09 1.04 -4.74
N PHE A 207 -7.16 0.37 -3.58
CA PHE A 207 -7.89 0.90 -2.44
C PHE A 207 -7.39 2.28 -2.01
N TYR A 208 -6.10 2.40 -1.70
CA TYR A 208 -5.55 3.66 -1.19
C TYR A 208 -5.58 4.75 -2.23
N SER A 209 -5.22 4.47 -3.49
CA SER A 209 -5.21 5.50 -4.53
C SER A 209 -6.62 6.04 -4.78
N LEU A 210 -7.63 5.16 -4.92
CA LEU A 210 -9.00 5.59 -5.21
C LEU A 210 -9.67 6.31 -4.03
N THR A 211 -9.27 6.01 -2.79
CA THR A 211 -9.85 6.63 -1.58
C THR A 211 -9.14 7.92 -1.19
N SER A 212 -7.83 8.04 -1.46
CA SER A 212 -7.06 9.26 -1.19
C SER A 212 -7.43 10.44 -2.09
N PHE A 213 -8.14 10.22 -3.20
CA PHE A 213 -8.67 11.29 -4.05
C PHE A 213 -9.83 12.09 -3.42
N ASN A 214 -10.44 11.60 -2.34
CA ASN A 214 -11.74 12.10 -1.87
C ASN A 214 -11.75 12.64 -0.42
N LEU A 215 -10.58 12.80 0.20
CA LEU A 215 -10.49 13.34 1.56
C LEU A 215 -10.54 14.88 1.52
N PRO A 216 -11.52 15.52 2.20
CA PRO A 216 -11.57 16.98 2.29
C PRO A 216 -10.40 17.49 3.14
N GLY A 217 -9.60 18.39 2.58
CA GLY A 217 -8.54 19.11 3.32
C GLY A 217 -7.17 18.43 3.40
N GLY A 218 -6.91 17.43 2.56
CA GLY A 218 -5.59 16.82 2.42
C GLY A 218 -4.71 17.45 1.36
#